data_AF-A0A955SJ73-F1
#
_entry.id   AF-A0A955SJ73-F1
#
_cell.length_a   1.000
_cell.length_b   1.000
_cell.length_c   1.000
_cell.angle_alpha   90.00
_cell.angle_beta   90.00
_cell.angle_gamma   90.00
#
_symmetry.space_group_name_H-M   'P 1'
#
loop_
_entity.id
_entity.type
_entity.pdbx_description
1 polymer ?
#
loop_
_entity_poly.entity_id
_entity_poly.type
_entity_poly.pdbx_seq_one_letter_code
_entity_poly.pdbx_strand_id
1 'polypeptide(L)'
;MSQTFKKQRFVKVIIVGFLWIGASMMLDCMGQASLALSEEPVNLLAHEYPITIDSTSLTPPTWWHVPGITPLIWTMDPISSDAHRTTEVQTLKLKPGEYRFGTFTFDFPFRVTMKGVLEFAGGLDQCVGGRGTATLNVRCARTQPYGGQPDY
;
A
#
# COMPACT_ATOMS: atom_id res chain seq x y z
N MET A 1 16.77 52.81 26.30
CA MET A 1 15.72 52.62 25.27
C MET A 1 16.42 52.46 23.93
N SER A 2 16.17 51.35 23.24
CA SER A 2 16.52 51.02 21.83
C SER A 2 18.01 50.97 21.43
N GLN A 3 18.57 49.76 21.25
CA GLN A 3 18.61 48.95 20.01
C GLN A 3 19.76 49.37 19.08
N THR A 4 20.86 48.61 18.95
CA THR A 4 21.07 47.37 18.14
C THR A 4 21.78 47.67 16.81
N PHE A 5 22.89 46.94 16.61
CA PHE A 5 23.42 46.38 15.36
C PHE A 5 24.49 47.06 14.48
N LYS A 6 25.59 46.29 14.40
CA LYS A 6 26.28 45.80 13.19
C LYS A 6 26.86 46.83 12.20
N LYS A 7 28.18 46.78 12.05
CA LYS A 7 28.82 46.02 10.95
C LYS A 7 30.34 46.06 11.08
N GLN A 8 30.93 44.89 11.29
CA GLN A 8 32.35 44.60 11.11
C GLN A 8 32.81 45.04 9.71
N ARG A 9 33.79 45.94 9.69
CA ARG A 9 34.69 46.17 8.55
C ARG A 9 35.95 45.37 8.87
N PHE A 10 36.30 44.41 8.01
CA PHE A 10 37.46 44.52 7.11
C PHE A 10 38.75 44.83 7.86
N VAL A 11 39.76 43.95 7.77
CA VAL A 11 41.18 44.26 7.44
C VAL A 11 42.12 43.11 7.90
N LYS A 12 42.86 42.57 6.91
CA LYS A 12 44.25 42.03 6.92
C LYS A 12 44.60 40.97 7.99
N VAL A 13 44.82 39.69 7.63
CA VAL A 13 46.07 39.13 7.05
C VAL A 13 47.34 39.79 7.60
N ILE A 14 48.09 39.10 8.49
CA ILE A 14 49.55 39.19 8.77
C ILE A 14 49.80 38.17 9.91
N ILE A 15 50.35 36.98 9.62
CA ILE A 15 51.78 36.61 9.67
C ILE A 15 52.26 36.31 11.12
N VAL A 16 52.51 35.00 11.33
CA VAL A 16 53.63 34.39 12.06
C VAL A 16 53.64 34.46 13.59
N GLY A 17 53.46 33.29 14.19
CA GLY A 17 53.76 33.00 15.59
C GLY A 17 54.10 31.52 15.77
N PHE A 18 55.23 31.09 15.20
CA PHE A 18 55.89 29.83 15.52
C PHE A 18 56.48 29.93 16.93
N LEU A 19 55.92 29.22 17.90
CA LEU A 19 56.60 28.50 19.00
C LEU A 19 55.55 28.21 20.06
N TRP A 20 55.14 26.95 20.20
CA TRP A 20 54.85 26.28 21.48
C TRP A 20 54.70 24.80 21.14
N ILE A 21 55.84 24.12 21.02
CA ILE A 21 55.91 22.67 21.09
C ILE A 21 55.77 22.34 22.58
N GLY A 22 54.61 21.83 22.97
CA GLY A 22 54.31 21.45 24.33
C GLY A 22 53.19 20.42 24.36
N ALA A 23 53.58 19.16 24.25
CA ALA A 23 52.87 17.95 24.65
C ALA A 23 51.41 18.10 25.18
N SER A 24 50.45 17.74 24.32
CA SER A 24 49.14 17.16 24.70
C SER A 24 48.82 16.17 23.58
N MET A 25 49.28 14.93 23.68
CA MET A 25 48.65 13.84 24.43
C MET A 25 47.16 13.72 24.08
N MET A 26 46.92 12.82 23.12
CA MET A 26 45.73 11.96 22.98
C MET A 26 44.37 12.58 23.32
N LEU A 27 43.59 12.96 22.30
CA LEU A 27 42.20 12.51 22.10
C LEU A 27 41.67 13.09 20.78
N ASP A 28 40.59 12.50 20.27
CA ASP A 28 39.82 12.95 19.10
C ASP A 28 40.31 12.52 17.70
N CYS A 29 40.57 11.22 17.54
CA CYS A 29 40.03 10.50 16.37
C CYS A 29 38.78 9.73 16.80
N MET A 30 37.71 10.44 17.22
CA MET A 30 36.39 9.81 17.25
C MET A 30 35.90 9.71 15.80
N GLY A 31 36.28 8.60 15.16
CA GLY A 31 35.67 8.15 13.93
C GLY A 31 34.15 8.12 14.12
N GLN A 32 33.44 8.82 13.24
CA GLN A 32 32.01 8.65 13.11
C GLN A 32 31.77 7.21 12.64
N ALA A 33 31.52 6.32 13.59
CA ALA A 33 30.89 5.05 13.30
C ALA A 33 29.46 5.38 12.85
N SER A 34 29.27 5.57 11.56
CA SER A 34 27.95 5.53 10.96
C SER A 34 27.39 4.14 11.23
N LEU A 35 26.47 4.06 12.19
CA LEU A 35 25.62 2.88 12.36
C LEU A 35 24.78 2.78 11.09
N ALA A 36 25.26 2.00 10.14
CA ALA A 36 24.42 1.48 9.08
C ALA A 36 23.38 0.59 9.75
N LEU A 37 22.18 1.12 9.97
CA LEU A 37 21.00 0.29 10.16
C LEU A 37 20.94 -0.62 8.93
N SER A 38 21.17 -1.91 9.16
CA SER A 38 20.90 -2.94 8.18
C SER A 38 19.40 -2.92 7.91
N GLU A 39 18.98 -2.13 6.93
CA GLU A 39 17.63 -2.19 6.37
C GLU A 39 17.56 -3.55 5.66
N GLU A 40 17.07 -4.57 6.39
CA GLU A 40 16.79 -5.87 5.80
C GLU A 40 16.00 -5.62 4.51
N PRO A 41 16.41 -6.22 3.38
CA PRO A 41 15.77 -5.95 2.11
C PRO A 41 14.27 -6.24 2.24
N VAL A 42 13.44 -5.20 2.22
CA VAL A 42 12.00 -5.33 2.38
C VAL A 42 11.49 -6.24 1.29
N ASN A 43 11.02 -7.43 1.67
CA ASN A 43 10.39 -8.34 0.72
C ASN A 43 9.03 -7.75 0.34
N LEU A 44 9.03 -6.95 -0.74
CA LEU A 44 7.84 -6.28 -1.25
C LEU A 44 6.71 -7.26 -1.60
N LEU A 45 7.04 -8.50 -1.94
CA LEU A 45 6.06 -9.55 -2.26
C LEU A 45 5.39 -10.10 -0.98
N ALA A 46 6.05 -10.01 0.16
CA ALA A 46 5.48 -10.41 1.45
C ALA A 46 4.70 -9.29 2.15
N HIS A 47 4.81 -8.05 1.66
CA HIS A 47 4.14 -6.89 2.27
C HIS A 47 2.62 -6.97 2.07
N GLU A 48 1.86 -6.74 3.14
CA GLU A 48 0.39 -6.78 3.11
C GLU A 48 -0.18 -5.37 3.00
N TYR A 49 -1.07 -5.17 2.03
CA TYR A 49 -1.77 -3.92 1.80
C TYR A 49 -3.22 -4.02 2.28
N PRO A 50 -3.75 -2.98 2.94
CA PRO A 50 -5.17 -2.91 3.26
C PRO A 50 -5.96 -2.61 1.99
N ILE A 51 -6.70 -3.60 1.49
CA ILE A 51 -7.57 -3.48 0.33
C ILE A 51 -9.03 -3.48 0.80
N THR A 52 -9.72 -2.38 0.53
CA THR A 52 -11.15 -2.25 0.85
C THR A 52 -11.98 -2.82 -0.28
N ILE A 53 -12.93 -3.69 0.04
CA ILE A 53 -13.92 -4.24 -0.90
C ILE A 53 -15.28 -3.64 -0.53
N ASP A 54 -15.79 -2.79 -1.40
CA ASP A 54 -17.10 -2.18 -1.32
C ASP A 54 -18.03 -2.84 -2.33
N SER A 55 -18.94 -3.66 -1.82
CA SER A 55 -19.95 -4.37 -2.59
C SER A 55 -21.38 -3.95 -2.21
N THR A 56 -21.52 -2.85 -1.46
CA THR A 56 -22.81 -2.37 -0.90
C THR A 56 -23.84 -1.99 -1.95
N SER A 57 -23.39 -1.70 -3.17
CA SER A 57 -24.24 -1.37 -4.30
C SER A 57 -24.85 -2.61 -4.98
N LEU A 58 -24.47 -3.83 -4.62
CA LEU A 58 -25.04 -5.04 -5.21
C LEU A 58 -26.49 -5.26 -4.81
N THR A 59 -27.33 -5.36 -5.84
CA THR A 59 -28.75 -5.67 -5.71
C THR A 59 -29.12 -6.88 -6.58
N PRO A 60 -29.76 -7.92 -6.02
CA PRO A 60 -30.08 -8.10 -4.60
C PRO A 60 -28.81 -8.33 -3.74
N PRO A 61 -28.86 -8.05 -2.43
CA PRO A 61 -27.76 -8.38 -1.53
C PRO A 61 -27.46 -9.87 -1.55
N THR A 62 -26.17 -10.21 -1.51
CA THR A 62 -25.68 -11.59 -1.56
C THR A 62 -24.46 -11.75 -0.66
N TRP A 63 -23.73 -12.84 -0.82
CA TRP A 63 -22.45 -13.09 -0.16
C TRP A 63 -21.33 -13.11 -1.20
N TRP A 64 -20.13 -12.82 -0.72
CA TRP A 64 -18.94 -12.83 -1.54
C TRP A 64 -17.77 -13.44 -0.79
N HIS A 65 -16.76 -13.86 -1.56
CA HIS A 65 -15.51 -14.38 -1.03
C HIS A 65 -14.34 -14.03 -1.94
N VAL A 66 -13.13 -14.10 -1.36
CA VAL A 66 -11.86 -14.14 -2.06
C VAL A 66 -11.19 -15.48 -1.72
N PRO A 67 -11.11 -16.44 -2.68
CA PRO A 67 -10.54 -17.76 -2.43
C PRO A 67 -9.14 -17.69 -1.79
N GLY A 68 -8.93 -18.46 -0.72
CA GLY A 68 -7.65 -18.49 0.01
C GLY A 68 -7.47 -17.35 1.02
N ILE A 69 -8.35 -16.34 1.04
CA ILE A 69 -8.32 -15.23 2.01
C ILE A 69 -9.53 -15.26 2.94
N THR A 70 -10.72 -15.48 2.37
CA THR A 70 -11.98 -15.52 3.13
C THR A 70 -12.60 -16.92 3.05
N PRO A 71 -13.48 -17.29 4.00
CA PRO A 71 -14.25 -18.53 3.91
C PRO A 71 -15.02 -18.62 2.59
N LEU A 72 -15.13 -19.84 2.03
CA LEU A 72 -15.86 -20.06 0.79
C LEU A 72 -17.37 -20.00 1.02
N ILE A 73 -18.09 -19.33 0.12
CA ILE A 73 -19.56 -19.20 0.20
C ILE A 73 -20.30 -20.52 -0.09
N TRP A 74 -19.65 -21.49 -0.72
CA TRP A 74 -20.29 -22.76 -1.12
C TRP A 74 -20.40 -23.76 0.03
N THR A 75 -19.61 -23.57 1.08
CA THR A 75 -19.61 -24.43 2.28
C THR A 75 -20.36 -23.79 3.45
N MET A 76 -21.21 -22.79 3.17
CA MET A 76 -21.92 -22.04 4.20
C MET A 76 -22.98 -22.90 4.88
N ASP A 77 -22.84 -23.08 6.20
CA ASP A 77 -23.95 -23.48 7.07
C ASP A 77 -24.90 -22.27 7.24
N PRO A 78 -26.21 -22.40 6.98
CA PRO A 78 -27.17 -21.30 7.07
C PRO A 78 -27.28 -20.65 8.45
N ILE A 79 -26.79 -21.30 9.52
CA ILE A 79 -26.90 -20.81 10.90
C ILE A 79 -25.61 -20.12 11.38
N SER A 80 -24.45 -20.52 10.86
CA SER A 80 -23.13 -20.10 11.39
C SER A 80 -22.19 -19.50 10.33
N SER A 81 -22.72 -19.06 9.19
CA SER A 81 -21.82 -18.61 8.12
C SER A 81 -21.09 -17.30 8.45
N ASP A 82 -19.76 -17.41 8.55
CA ASP A 82 -18.82 -16.30 8.63
C ASP A 82 -18.50 -15.64 7.26
N ALA A 83 -19.24 -16.00 6.19
CA ALA A 83 -18.97 -15.43 4.88
C ALA A 83 -19.42 -13.97 4.80
N HIS A 84 -18.64 -13.15 4.11
CA HIS A 84 -18.92 -11.72 4.02
C HIS A 84 -20.16 -11.44 3.18
N ARG A 85 -21.02 -10.57 3.69
CA ARG A 85 -22.21 -10.08 3.00
C ARG A 85 -21.84 -8.90 2.11
N THR A 86 -22.55 -8.74 1.01
CA THR A 86 -22.42 -7.55 0.16
C THR A 86 -23.07 -6.32 0.79
N THR A 87 -23.78 -6.45 1.91
CA THR A 87 -24.35 -5.30 2.65
C THR A 87 -23.32 -4.51 3.45
N GLU A 88 -22.07 -4.99 3.50
CA GLU A 88 -21.01 -4.45 4.33
C GLU A 88 -19.76 -4.17 3.49
N VAL A 89 -19.05 -3.11 3.87
CA VAL A 89 -17.71 -2.82 3.36
C VAL A 89 -16.69 -3.57 4.21
N GLN A 90 -15.80 -4.34 3.59
CA GLN A 90 -14.77 -5.09 4.29
C GLN A 90 -13.38 -4.63 3.86
N THR A 91 -12.41 -4.70 4.76
CA THR A 91 -11.01 -4.42 4.43
C THR A 91 -10.18 -5.68 4.67
N LEU A 92 -9.54 -6.16 3.62
CA LEU A 92 -8.69 -7.35 3.63
C LEU A 92 -7.22 -6.95 3.61
N LYS A 93 -6.36 -7.71 4.29
CA LYS A 93 -4.91 -7.57 4.19
C LYS A 93 -4.40 -8.50 3.10
N LEU A 94 -4.03 -7.95 1.95
CA LEU A 94 -3.64 -8.72 0.76
C LEU A 94 -2.18 -8.45 0.39
N LYS A 95 -1.46 -9.50 0.02
CA LYS A 95 -0.11 -9.39 -0.55
C LYS A 95 -0.21 -9.05 -2.03
N PRO A 96 0.84 -8.51 -2.67
CA PRO A 96 0.87 -8.41 -4.12
C PRO A 96 0.68 -9.77 -4.77
N GLY A 97 -0.27 -9.87 -5.70
CA GLY A 97 -0.66 -11.14 -6.28
C GLY A 97 -1.98 -11.07 -7.03
N GLU A 98 -2.34 -12.20 -7.64
CA GLU A 98 -3.62 -12.38 -8.31
C GLU A 98 -4.65 -12.97 -7.35
N TYR A 99 -5.83 -12.39 -7.40
CA TYR A 99 -6.97 -12.75 -6.58
C TYR A 99 -8.22 -12.85 -7.45
N ARG A 100 -9.27 -13.40 -6.86
CA ARG A 100 -10.58 -13.49 -7.49
C ARG A 100 -11.63 -13.02 -6.51
N PHE A 101 -12.49 -12.12 -6.96
CA PHE A 101 -13.71 -11.81 -6.24
C PHE A 101 -14.80 -12.74 -6.76
N GLY A 102 -15.44 -13.48 -5.87
CA GLY A 102 -16.49 -14.44 -6.21
C GLY A 102 -17.77 -14.17 -5.44
N THR A 103 -18.90 -14.33 -6.11
CA THR A 103 -20.24 -14.43 -5.52
C THR A 103 -20.89 -15.71 -6.03
N PHE A 104 -22.15 -15.96 -5.64
CA PHE A 104 -22.91 -17.09 -6.16
C PHE A 104 -23.18 -17.04 -7.67
N THR A 105 -23.26 -15.84 -8.27
CA THR A 105 -23.73 -15.66 -9.65
C THR A 105 -22.67 -15.12 -10.60
N PHE A 106 -21.55 -14.61 -10.08
CA PHE A 106 -20.46 -14.11 -10.90
C PHE A 106 -19.15 -14.08 -10.11
N ASP A 107 -18.04 -14.17 -10.84
CA ASP A 107 -16.71 -13.97 -10.34
C ASP A 107 -15.87 -13.18 -11.36
N PHE A 108 -14.78 -12.58 -10.89
CA PHE A 108 -13.80 -11.96 -11.77
C PHE A 108 -12.41 -11.87 -11.11
N PRO A 109 -11.34 -11.94 -11.91
CA PRO A 109 -9.99 -11.77 -11.41
C PRO A 109 -9.65 -10.30 -11.16
N PHE A 110 -8.86 -10.04 -10.13
CA PHE A 110 -8.20 -8.76 -9.88
C PHE A 110 -6.80 -9.00 -9.34
N ARG A 111 -5.92 -8.01 -9.44
CA ARG A 111 -4.53 -8.09 -9.01
C ARG A 111 -4.23 -6.96 -8.03
N VAL A 112 -3.54 -7.29 -6.95
CA VAL A 112 -2.92 -6.32 -6.06
C VAL A 112 -1.49 -6.11 -6.52
N THR A 113 -1.14 -4.89 -6.87
CA THR A 113 0.22 -4.55 -7.33
C THR A 113 1.20 -4.42 -6.17
N MET A 114 2.49 -4.33 -6.48
CA MET A 114 3.55 -4.05 -5.51
C MET A 114 3.40 -2.71 -4.78
N LYS A 115 2.47 -1.84 -5.21
CA LYS A 115 2.17 -0.55 -4.58
C LYS A 115 0.87 -0.57 -3.76
N GLY A 116 0.22 -1.73 -3.64
CA GLY A 116 -1.06 -1.85 -2.94
C GLY A 116 -2.26 -1.28 -3.70
N VAL A 117 -2.14 -1.10 -5.01
CA VAL A 117 -3.27 -0.66 -5.86
C VAL A 117 -3.79 -1.81 -6.72
N LEU A 118 -5.06 -1.68 -7.11
CA LEU A 118 -5.80 -2.71 -7.82
C LEU A 118 -5.69 -2.58 -9.35
N GLU A 119 -5.52 -3.72 -10.01
CA GLU A 119 -5.60 -3.88 -11.46
C GLU A 119 -6.65 -4.95 -11.80
N PHE A 120 -7.46 -4.74 -12.84
CA PHE A 120 -8.45 -5.72 -13.33
C PHE A 120 -8.73 -5.47 -14.82
N ALA A 121 -9.50 -6.32 -15.51
CA ALA A 121 -9.73 -6.16 -16.94
C ALA A 121 -10.56 -4.91 -17.27
N GLY A 122 -10.25 -4.18 -18.34
CA GLY A 122 -11.00 -2.98 -18.79
C GLY A 122 -12.47 -3.26 -19.08
N GLY A 123 -12.79 -4.47 -19.57
CA GLY A 123 -14.17 -4.90 -19.81
C GLY A 123 -15.05 -4.97 -18.56
N LEU A 124 -14.47 -4.83 -17.36
CA LEU A 124 -15.22 -4.82 -16.09
C LEU A 124 -15.62 -3.41 -15.65
N ASP A 125 -15.12 -2.33 -16.28
CA ASP A 125 -15.28 -0.95 -15.79
C ASP A 125 -16.75 -0.50 -15.68
N GLN A 126 -17.66 -1.15 -16.41
CA GLN A 126 -19.11 -1.00 -16.28
C GLN A 126 -19.67 -1.38 -14.89
N CYS A 127 -19.00 -2.29 -14.19
CA CYS A 127 -19.50 -2.92 -12.97
C CYS A 127 -18.48 -2.94 -11.82
N VAL A 128 -17.20 -2.73 -12.12
CA VAL A 128 -16.09 -2.75 -11.18
C VAL A 128 -15.34 -1.43 -11.30
N GLY A 129 -15.19 -0.73 -10.19
CA GLY A 129 -14.47 0.54 -10.09
C GLY A 129 -13.28 0.45 -9.13
N GLY A 130 -12.50 1.53 -9.09
CA GLY A 130 -11.35 1.65 -8.19
C GLY A 130 -10.04 1.06 -8.73
N ARG A 131 -9.93 0.93 -10.05
CA ARG A 131 -8.65 0.64 -10.71
C ARG A 131 -7.62 1.69 -10.32
N GLY A 132 -6.42 1.26 -9.95
CA GLY A 132 -5.35 2.15 -9.50
C GLY A 132 -5.54 2.69 -8.08
N THR A 133 -6.53 2.22 -7.34
CA THR A 133 -6.74 2.57 -5.91
C THR A 133 -6.66 1.32 -5.04
N ALA A 134 -6.71 1.49 -3.72
CA ALA A 134 -6.79 0.39 -2.75
C ALA A 134 -8.24 -0.03 -2.44
N THR A 135 -9.22 0.44 -3.24
CA THR A 135 -10.64 0.18 -3.01
C THR A 135 -11.26 -0.47 -4.24
N LEU A 136 -11.79 -1.68 -4.08
CA LEU A 136 -12.53 -2.40 -5.11
C LEU A 136 -14.02 -2.08 -4.95
N ASN A 137 -14.60 -1.34 -5.89
CA ASN A 137 -16.03 -1.04 -5.88
C ASN A 137 -16.76 -1.99 -6.83
N VAL A 138 -17.70 -2.79 -6.32
CA VAL A 138 -18.50 -3.72 -7.14
C VAL A 138 -19.96 -3.24 -7.15
N ARG A 139 -20.49 -3.00 -8.35
CA ARG A 139 -21.78 -2.30 -8.54
C ARG A 139 -22.85 -3.13 -9.24
N CYS A 140 -22.48 -4.22 -9.90
CA CYS A 140 -23.42 -5.07 -10.61
C CYS A 140 -23.40 -6.49 -10.07
N ALA A 141 -24.56 -7.15 -10.08
CA ALA A 141 -24.69 -8.58 -9.82
C ALA A 141 -24.34 -9.47 -11.03
N ARG A 142 -23.83 -8.87 -12.13
CA ARG A 142 -23.32 -9.55 -13.33
C ARG A 142 -22.12 -8.78 -13.85
N THR A 143 -20.98 -9.45 -13.99
CA THR A 143 -19.74 -8.84 -14.51
C THR A 143 -19.54 -9.02 -16.01
N GLN A 144 -20.36 -9.86 -16.65
CA GLN A 144 -20.36 -10.02 -18.10
C GLN A 144 -21.37 -9.06 -18.74
N PRO A 145 -20.93 -8.21 -19.70
CA PRO A 145 -21.86 -7.74 -20.71
C PRO A 145 -22.18 -8.93 -21.62
N TYR A 146 -23.46 -9.24 -21.85
CA TYR A 146 -23.86 -10.01 -23.03
C TYR A 146 -23.50 -9.17 -24.27
N GLY A 147 -22.26 -9.29 -24.74
CA GLY A 147 -21.74 -8.48 -25.85
C GLY A 147 -20.35 -8.87 -26.37
N GLY A 148 -19.72 -9.90 -25.80
CA GLY A 148 -18.57 -10.56 -26.44
C GLY A 148 -19.07 -11.73 -27.26
N GLN A 149 -18.83 -11.70 -28.56
CA GLN A 149 -19.15 -12.79 -29.47
C GLN A 149 -18.44 -14.07 -28.97
N PRO A 150 -19.12 -15.22 -28.85
CA PRO A 150 -18.44 -16.45 -28.51
C PRO A 150 -17.38 -16.72 -29.58
N ASP A 151 -16.12 -16.85 -29.16
CA ASP A 151 -15.06 -17.36 -30.02
C ASP A 151 -15.43 -18.82 -30.33
N TYR A 152 -15.88 -19.05 -31.57
CA TYR A 152 -16.21 -20.36 -32.13
C TYR A 152 -14.96 -21.21 -32.36
#